data_AF-A0A067GXU6-F1
#
_entry.id   AF-A0A067GXU6-F1
#
_cell.length_a   1.000
_cell.length_b   1.000
_cell.length_c   1.000
_cell.angle_alpha   90.00
_cell.angle_beta   90.00
_cell.angle_gamma   90.00
#
_symmetry.space_group_name_H-M   'P 1'
#
loop_
_entity.id
_entity.type
_entity.pdbx_description
1 polymer ?
#
loop_
_entity_poly.entity_id
_entity_poly.type
_entity_poly.pdbx_seq_one_letter_code
_entity_poly.pdbx_strand_id
1 'polypeptide(L)'
;MDTRIDYLARLLQSCNTHHSIHVGKQLHLHFLKKGILNSTLPIANRLLQMYMRCGNPTDALLLFDEMPRRNCFSWNAMIEGFMKLGHKEKSLQLFNVMPQKNDFSWNMLISGFAKAGELKTARTLFNDMPRRNAIAWNSMIHCYVRNGFAREAVRLFKELNSDLVERLQCDAFILATVIGACADLAALEYGKQIHSHILVNGLDFDSVLGSSLVNLYGKCGDFNSANQVLNMMKEPDDFCLSALISGYANCGKMNDARRVFDRTTDTSSVMWNSMISGYISNNEDTEALLLFHKMRRNGVLEDASTLASVLSACSSLGFLEHGKQVHGHACKVGVIDDVIVASALLDTYSKRGMPSDACKLFSELKVYDTILLNTMITVYSSCGRIEDAKHIFRTMPNKSLISWNSMIVGLSQNGSPIEALDLFCNMNKLDLRMDKFSLASVISACANISSLELGEQVFARVTIIGLDSDQIISTSLVDFYCKCGFIKMDEYYLMQ
;
A
#
# COMPACT_ATOMS: atom_id res chain seq x y z
N MET A 1 -18.88 33.64 -39.46
CA MET A 1 -18.18 33.90 -38.18
C MET A 1 -17.84 32.57 -37.48
N ASP A 2 -18.73 31.58 -37.52
CA ASP A 2 -18.53 30.25 -36.91
C ASP A 2 -17.33 29.44 -37.43
N THR A 3 -17.06 29.42 -38.73
CA THR A 3 -15.92 28.69 -39.31
C THR A 3 -14.56 29.16 -38.78
N ARG A 4 -14.45 30.43 -38.38
CA ARG A 4 -13.22 31.02 -37.83
C ARG A 4 -13.07 30.72 -36.33
N ILE A 5 -14.18 30.65 -35.61
CA ILE A 5 -14.22 30.29 -34.19
C ILE A 5 -13.84 28.82 -34.03
N ASP A 6 -14.40 27.91 -34.84
CA ASP A 6 -14.06 26.49 -34.81
C ASP A 6 -12.61 26.19 -35.19
N TYR A 7 -12.02 26.99 -36.09
CA TYR A 7 -10.60 26.90 -36.41
C TYR A 7 -9.72 27.31 -35.22
N LEU A 8 -9.98 28.45 -34.59
CA LEU A 8 -9.26 28.92 -33.40
C LEU A 8 -9.42 27.94 -32.23
N ALA A 9 -10.61 27.37 -32.10
CA ALA A 9 -10.94 26.44 -31.03
C ALA A 9 -10.23 25.08 -31.21
N ARG A 10 -9.97 24.64 -32.46
CA ARG A 10 -9.12 23.49 -32.77
C ARG A 10 -7.63 23.79 -32.56
N LEU A 11 -7.18 24.98 -32.96
CA LEU A 11 -5.80 25.43 -32.77
C LEU A 11 -5.41 25.49 -31.28
N LEU A 12 -6.31 26.00 -30.43
CA LEU A 12 -6.09 26.00 -28.97
C LEU A 12 -6.09 24.59 -28.39
N GLN A 13 -6.85 23.65 -28.96
CA GLN A 13 -6.87 22.27 -28.50
C GLN A 13 -5.54 21.55 -28.82
N SER A 14 -4.89 21.88 -29.94
CA SER A 14 -3.58 21.34 -30.31
C SER A 14 -2.41 21.94 -29.55
N CYS A 15 -2.61 23.04 -28.81
CA CYS A 15 -1.58 23.66 -27.97
C CYS A 15 -1.53 22.95 -26.60
N ASN A 16 -0.66 21.94 -26.47
CA ASN A 16 -0.58 21.07 -25.29
C ASN A 16 0.82 20.97 -24.67
N THR A 17 1.81 21.72 -25.17
CA THR A 17 3.19 21.71 -24.65
C THR A 17 3.63 23.10 -24.21
N HIS A 18 4.64 23.17 -23.33
CA HIS A 18 5.28 24.43 -22.94
C HIS A 18 5.75 25.27 -24.14
N HIS A 19 6.12 24.63 -25.26
CA HIS A 19 6.55 25.30 -26.48
C HIS A 19 5.40 26.02 -27.21
N SER A 20 4.15 25.58 -27.04
CA SER A 20 2.97 26.18 -27.67
C SER A 20 2.48 27.46 -26.97
N ILE A 21 3.09 27.82 -25.84
CA ILE A 21 2.61 28.93 -25.00
C ILE A 21 2.71 30.30 -25.67
N HIS A 22 3.70 30.48 -26.56
CA HIS A 22 3.91 31.73 -27.28
C HIS A 22 2.75 32.02 -28.23
N VAL A 23 2.23 30.98 -28.90
CA VAL A 23 1.03 31.08 -29.75
C VAL A 23 -0.18 31.44 -28.90
N GLY A 24 -0.32 30.82 -27.72
CA GLY A 24 -1.33 31.15 -26.73
C GLY A 24 -1.32 32.63 -26.30
N LYS A 25 -0.14 33.17 -25.99
CA LYS A 25 0.05 34.59 -25.63
C LYS A 25 -0.29 35.54 -26.77
N GLN A 26 0.11 35.22 -28.00
CA GLN A 26 -0.24 36.02 -29.17
C GLN A 26 -1.75 36.05 -29.42
N LEU A 27 -2.41 34.90 -29.30
CA LEU A 27 -3.86 34.79 -29.41
C LEU A 27 -4.58 35.52 -28.28
N HIS A 28 -4.08 35.42 -27.05
CA HIS A 28 -4.60 36.15 -25.89
C HIS A 28 -4.60 37.66 -26.14
N LEU A 29 -3.46 38.23 -26.51
CA LEU A 29 -3.33 39.66 -26.82
C LEU A 29 -4.20 40.08 -28.00
N HIS A 30 -4.30 39.22 -29.02
CA HIS A 30 -5.17 39.48 -30.18
C HIS A 30 -6.65 39.53 -29.77
N PHE A 31 -7.10 38.58 -28.95
CA PHE A 31 -8.49 38.52 -28.48
C PHE A 31 -8.83 39.69 -27.56
N LEU A 32 -7.90 40.12 -26.71
CA LEU A 32 -8.05 41.30 -25.87
C LEU A 32 -8.21 42.56 -26.72
N LYS A 33 -7.29 42.80 -27.68
CA LYS A 33 -7.33 43.97 -28.59
C LYS A 33 -8.59 44.03 -29.46
N LYS A 34 -9.14 42.87 -29.84
CA LYS A 34 -10.35 42.77 -30.66
C LYS A 34 -11.65 42.71 -29.84
N GLY A 35 -11.58 42.74 -28.50
CA GLY A 35 -12.75 42.63 -27.63
C GLY A 35 -13.46 41.27 -27.69
N ILE A 36 -12.79 40.23 -28.22
CA ILE A 36 -13.36 38.89 -28.42
C ILE A 36 -13.59 38.19 -27.08
N LEU A 37 -12.75 38.49 -26.08
CA LEU A 37 -12.92 38.00 -24.70
C LEU A 37 -14.22 38.52 -24.06
N ASN A 38 -14.72 39.68 -24.51
CA ASN A 38 -15.97 40.27 -24.01
C ASN A 38 -17.20 39.68 -24.70
N SER A 39 -17.07 39.21 -25.94
CA SER A 39 -18.18 38.73 -26.77
C SER A 39 -18.32 37.21 -26.83
N THR A 40 -17.26 36.43 -26.58
CA THR A 40 -17.25 34.96 -26.76
C THR A 40 -16.59 34.19 -25.61
N LEU A 41 -17.39 33.90 -24.58
CA LEU A 41 -16.98 33.13 -23.40
C LEU A 41 -16.37 31.74 -23.69
N PRO A 42 -16.84 30.94 -24.68
CA PRO A 42 -16.25 29.64 -24.97
C PRO A 42 -14.78 29.70 -25.43
N ILE A 43 -14.40 30.74 -26.17
CA ILE A 43 -13.02 30.92 -26.65
C ILE A 43 -12.10 31.26 -25.48
N ALA A 44 -12.55 32.14 -24.59
CA ALA A 44 -11.83 32.47 -23.36
C ALA A 44 -11.63 31.22 -22.48
N ASN A 45 -12.66 30.39 -22.30
CA ASN A 45 -12.55 29.12 -21.56
C ASN A 45 -11.55 28.13 -22.17
N ARG A 46 -11.50 28.02 -23.52
CA ARG A 46 -10.50 27.17 -24.19
C ARG A 46 -9.08 27.72 -24.03
N LEU A 47 -8.92 29.03 -24.05
CA LEU A 47 -7.64 29.68 -23.84
C LEU A 47 -7.15 29.51 -22.39
N LEU A 48 -8.04 29.59 -21.40
CA LEU A 48 -7.75 29.23 -20.00
C LEU A 48 -7.25 27.79 -19.88
N GLN A 49 -8.00 26.83 -20.43
CA GLN A 49 -7.61 25.42 -20.40
C GLN A 49 -6.28 25.16 -21.11
N MET A 50 -5.97 25.91 -22.18
CA MET A 50 -4.68 25.83 -22.88
C MET A 50 -3.55 26.30 -21.97
N TYR A 51 -3.69 27.46 -21.29
CA TYR A 51 -2.67 27.94 -20.35
C TYR A 51 -2.43 26.95 -19.20
N MET A 52 -3.49 26.39 -18.61
CA MET A 52 -3.35 25.38 -17.55
C MET A 52 -2.67 24.10 -18.07
N ARG A 53 -3.01 23.64 -19.27
CA ARG A 53 -2.34 22.48 -19.92
C ARG A 53 -0.87 22.74 -20.23
N CYS A 54 -0.51 23.98 -20.59
CA CYS A 54 0.87 24.39 -20.82
C CYS A 54 1.65 24.70 -19.52
N GLY A 55 1.07 24.38 -18.35
CA GLY A 55 1.72 24.57 -17.06
C GLY A 55 2.00 26.02 -16.69
N ASN A 56 1.21 26.97 -17.20
CA ASN A 56 1.36 28.40 -16.88
C ASN A 56 0.09 28.95 -16.21
N PRO A 57 -0.02 28.78 -14.88
CA PRO A 57 -1.17 29.26 -14.13
C PRO A 57 -1.20 30.80 -14.00
N THR A 58 -0.06 31.48 -14.13
CA THR A 58 0.03 32.94 -13.98
C THR A 58 -0.70 33.65 -15.11
N ASP A 59 -0.43 33.28 -16.36
CA ASP A 59 -1.13 33.86 -17.52
C ASP A 59 -2.59 33.41 -17.59
N ALA A 60 -2.92 32.22 -17.05
CA ALA A 60 -4.30 31.79 -16.88
C ALA A 60 -5.07 32.68 -15.88
N LEU A 61 -4.46 33.04 -14.75
CA LEU A 61 -5.07 33.96 -13.77
C LEU A 61 -5.27 35.35 -14.37
N LEU A 62 -4.28 35.87 -15.10
CA LEU A 62 -4.41 37.15 -15.80
C LEU A 62 -5.58 37.14 -16.78
N LEU A 63 -5.66 36.11 -17.64
CA LEU A 63 -6.80 35.95 -18.55
C LEU A 63 -8.12 35.85 -17.77
N PHE A 64 -8.15 35.09 -16.67
CA PHE A 64 -9.35 34.93 -15.86
C PHE A 64 -9.80 36.27 -15.27
N ASP A 65 -8.87 37.10 -14.81
CA ASP A 65 -9.13 38.43 -14.27
C ASP A 65 -9.63 39.40 -15.34
N GLU A 66 -9.10 39.32 -16.57
CA GLU A 66 -9.52 40.13 -17.72
C GLU A 66 -10.91 39.77 -18.26
N MET A 67 -11.45 38.58 -17.94
CA MET A 67 -12.78 38.17 -18.41
C MET A 67 -13.90 38.96 -17.70
N PRO A 68 -14.75 39.72 -18.42
CA PRO A 68 -15.81 40.53 -17.81
C PRO A 68 -16.99 39.70 -17.28
N ARG A 69 -17.18 38.49 -17.82
CA ARG A 69 -18.17 37.52 -17.36
C ARG A 69 -17.52 36.15 -17.24
N ARG A 70 -17.77 35.48 -16.11
CA ARG A 70 -17.25 34.14 -15.81
C ARG A 70 -18.44 33.24 -15.49
N ASN A 71 -18.45 32.03 -16.05
CA ASN A 71 -19.45 31.03 -15.73
C ASN A 71 -18.81 29.87 -14.95
N CYS A 72 -19.62 28.90 -14.52
CA CYS A 72 -19.09 27.74 -13.78
C CYS A 72 -17.98 27.00 -14.53
N PHE A 73 -18.00 26.98 -15.87
CA PHE A 73 -16.92 26.38 -16.66
C PHE A 73 -15.60 27.15 -16.54
N SER A 74 -15.61 28.48 -16.57
CA SER A 74 -14.41 29.31 -16.38
C SER A 74 -13.77 29.03 -15.01
N TRP A 75 -14.59 29.01 -13.95
CA TRP A 75 -14.15 28.71 -12.58
C TRP A 75 -13.62 27.27 -12.47
N ASN A 76 -14.36 26.30 -13.01
CA ASN A 76 -13.97 24.89 -12.95
C ASN A 76 -12.68 24.60 -13.73
N ALA A 77 -12.44 25.28 -14.86
CA ALA A 77 -11.19 25.15 -15.59
C ALA A 77 -9.98 25.63 -14.77
N MET A 78 -10.13 26.71 -14.01
CA MET A 78 -9.07 27.20 -13.12
C MET A 78 -8.82 26.24 -11.96
N ILE A 79 -9.89 25.80 -11.29
CA ILE A 79 -9.83 24.87 -10.16
C ILE A 79 -9.18 23.55 -10.61
N GLU A 80 -9.66 22.94 -11.71
CA GLU A 80 -9.11 21.70 -12.27
C GLU A 80 -7.62 21.84 -12.62
N GLY A 81 -7.26 22.95 -13.28
CA GLY A 81 -5.89 23.20 -13.67
C GLY A 81 -4.96 23.33 -12.46
N PHE A 82 -5.36 24.08 -11.43
CA PHE A 82 -4.55 24.21 -10.21
C PHE A 82 -4.43 22.89 -9.46
N MET A 83 -5.49 22.07 -9.43
CA MET A 83 -5.40 20.70 -8.87
C MET A 83 -4.38 19.84 -9.61
N LYS A 84 -4.41 19.84 -10.96
CA LYS A 84 -3.47 19.06 -11.80
C LYS A 84 -2.02 19.50 -11.65
N LEU A 85 -1.79 20.80 -11.42
CA LEU A 85 -0.46 21.35 -11.16
C LEU A 85 0.01 21.15 -9.71
N GLY A 86 -0.81 20.53 -8.85
CA GLY A 86 -0.47 20.27 -7.45
C GLY A 86 -0.70 21.44 -6.50
N HIS A 87 -1.23 22.56 -6.98
CA HIS A 87 -1.56 23.75 -6.18
C HIS A 87 -2.96 23.63 -5.55
N LYS A 88 -3.12 22.66 -4.65
CA LYS A 88 -4.41 22.25 -4.07
C LYS A 88 -5.08 23.38 -3.27
N GLU A 89 -4.31 24.14 -2.51
CA GLU A 89 -4.80 25.22 -1.65
C GLU A 89 -5.40 26.35 -2.50
N LYS A 90 -4.75 26.68 -3.62
CA LYS A 90 -5.23 27.72 -4.54
C LYS A 90 -6.54 27.30 -5.21
N SER A 91 -6.65 26.02 -5.58
CA SER A 91 -7.88 25.43 -6.10
C SER A 91 -9.04 25.53 -5.09
N LEU A 92 -8.80 25.22 -3.81
CA LEU A 92 -9.80 25.36 -2.75
C LEU A 92 -10.22 26.82 -2.52
N GLN A 93 -9.25 27.75 -2.53
CA GLN A 93 -9.54 29.19 -2.43
C GLN A 93 -10.47 29.65 -3.56
N LEU A 94 -10.18 29.28 -4.82
CA LEU A 94 -10.99 29.63 -5.98
C LEU A 94 -12.41 29.06 -5.87
N PHE A 95 -12.54 27.83 -5.39
CA PHE A 95 -13.85 27.24 -5.14
C PHE A 95 -14.63 28.00 -4.07
N ASN A 96 -13.99 28.38 -2.95
CA ASN A 96 -14.68 29.10 -1.88
C ASN A 96 -15.26 30.43 -2.35
N VAL A 97 -14.50 31.21 -3.14
CA VAL A 97 -14.96 32.49 -3.70
C VAL A 97 -15.88 32.34 -4.92
N MET A 98 -16.04 31.14 -5.46
CA MET A 98 -16.93 30.88 -6.61
C MET A 98 -18.38 31.24 -6.25
N PRO A 99 -19.03 32.18 -7.00
CA PRO A 99 -20.37 32.68 -6.65
C PRO A 99 -21.47 31.62 -6.69
N GLN A 100 -21.40 30.71 -7.65
CA GLN A 100 -22.35 29.60 -7.79
C GLN A 100 -21.58 28.29 -7.95
N LYS A 101 -21.81 27.35 -7.04
CA LYS A 101 -21.21 26.01 -7.06
C LYS A 101 -22.24 25.02 -7.56
N ASN A 102 -21.92 24.26 -8.60
CA ASN A 102 -22.76 23.16 -9.09
C ASN A 102 -22.16 21.80 -8.68
N ASP A 103 -22.92 20.72 -8.90
CA ASP A 103 -22.50 19.35 -8.59
C ASP A 103 -21.13 18.99 -9.18
N PHE A 104 -20.84 19.44 -10.40
CA PHE A 104 -19.53 19.22 -11.03
C PHE A 104 -18.39 19.88 -10.24
N SER A 105 -18.60 21.10 -9.76
CA SER A 105 -17.60 21.87 -9.01
C SER A 105 -17.23 21.14 -7.70
N TRP A 106 -18.23 20.62 -6.99
CA TRP A 106 -18.05 19.81 -5.78
C TRP A 106 -17.33 18.49 -6.08
N ASN A 107 -17.83 17.72 -7.06
CA ASN A 107 -17.29 16.42 -7.42
C ASN A 107 -15.82 16.49 -7.86
N MET A 108 -15.47 17.52 -8.63
CA MET A 108 -14.09 17.77 -9.07
C MET A 108 -13.15 18.02 -7.89
N LEU A 109 -13.55 18.83 -6.90
CA LEU A 109 -12.72 19.08 -5.73
C LEU A 109 -12.61 17.84 -4.83
N ILE A 110 -13.73 17.17 -4.54
CA ILE A 110 -13.76 15.95 -3.74
C ILE A 110 -12.82 14.91 -4.36
N SER A 111 -12.99 14.61 -5.66
CA SER A 111 -12.14 13.65 -6.38
C SER A 111 -10.68 14.10 -6.45
N GLY A 112 -10.43 15.40 -6.62
CA GLY A 112 -9.09 15.97 -6.68
C GLY A 112 -8.33 15.84 -5.35
N PHE A 113 -8.94 16.26 -4.23
CA PHE A 113 -8.33 16.14 -2.90
C PHE A 113 -8.20 14.67 -2.47
N ALA A 114 -9.18 13.83 -2.80
CA ALA A 114 -9.15 12.39 -2.60
C ALA A 114 -7.94 11.74 -3.32
N LYS A 115 -7.79 11.96 -4.63
CA LYS A 115 -6.65 11.45 -5.41
C LYS A 115 -5.30 11.97 -4.94
N ALA A 116 -5.30 13.15 -4.34
CA ALA A 116 -4.13 13.81 -3.77
C ALA A 116 -3.75 13.33 -2.36
N GLY A 117 -4.48 12.37 -1.77
CA GLY A 117 -4.23 11.82 -0.44
C GLY A 117 -4.79 12.64 0.73
N GLU A 118 -5.39 13.80 0.45
CA GLU A 118 -5.91 14.75 1.46
C GLU A 118 -7.33 14.38 1.89
N LEU A 119 -7.48 13.19 2.47
CA LEU A 119 -8.78 12.58 2.77
C LEU A 119 -9.64 13.41 3.75
N LYS A 120 -9.02 14.14 4.68
CA LYS A 120 -9.74 15.00 5.64
C LYS A 120 -10.44 16.15 4.91
N THR A 121 -9.73 16.82 4.00
CA THR A 121 -10.29 17.90 3.19
C THR A 121 -11.34 17.36 2.22
N ALA A 122 -11.10 16.21 1.59
CA ALA A 122 -12.11 15.57 0.74
C ALA A 122 -13.39 15.22 1.53
N ARG A 123 -13.26 14.72 2.76
CA ARG A 123 -14.40 14.38 3.64
C ARG A 123 -15.19 15.61 4.09
N THR A 124 -14.52 16.71 4.43
CA THR A 124 -15.20 17.96 4.79
C THR A 124 -16.00 18.50 3.60
N LEU A 125 -15.39 18.59 2.41
CA LEU A 125 -16.07 18.99 1.17
C LEU A 125 -17.26 18.07 0.83
N PHE A 126 -17.11 16.76 1.02
CA PHE A 126 -18.21 15.81 0.82
C PHE A 126 -19.37 16.05 1.81
N ASN A 127 -19.05 16.35 3.07
CA ASN A 127 -20.06 16.62 4.08
C ASN A 127 -20.81 17.92 3.81
N ASP A 128 -20.09 18.95 3.33
CA ASP A 128 -20.62 20.29 3.01
C ASP A 128 -21.40 20.34 1.70
N MET A 129 -21.30 19.31 0.85
CA MET A 129 -22.03 19.23 -0.41
C MET A 129 -23.56 19.20 -0.14
N PRO A 130 -24.34 20.19 -0.61
CA PRO A 130 -25.75 20.33 -0.24
C PRO A 130 -26.62 19.14 -0.61
N ARG A 131 -26.36 18.55 -1.78
CA ARG A 131 -26.96 17.30 -2.23
C ARG A 131 -25.86 16.42 -2.78
N ARG A 132 -25.52 15.36 -2.05
CA ARG A 132 -24.57 14.35 -2.51
C ARG A 132 -25.23 13.57 -3.63
N ASN A 133 -24.45 13.26 -4.66
CA ASN A 133 -24.86 12.41 -5.76
C ASN A 133 -23.94 11.18 -5.83
N ALA A 134 -24.32 10.19 -6.64
CA ALA A 134 -23.55 8.95 -6.80
C ALA A 134 -22.05 9.19 -7.08
N ILE A 135 -21.69 10.18 -7.89
CA ILE A 135 -20.28 10.47 -8.21
C ILE A 135 -19.47 10.87 -6.95
N ALA A 136 -20.07 11.67 -6.06
CA ALA A 136 -19.44 12.07 -4.80
C ALA A 136 -19.21 10.88 -3.87
N TRP A 137 -20.24 10.03 -3.69
CA TRP A 137 -20.16 8.81 -2.89
C TRP A 137 -19.11 7.85 -3.44
N ASN A 138 -19.17 7.59 -4.75
CA ASN A 138 -18.26 6.69 -5.46
C ASN A 138 -16.81 7.13 -5.30
N SER A 139 -16.55 8.44 -5.48
CA SER A 139 -15.21 9.01 -5.34
C SER A 139 -14.66 8.85 -3.92
N MET A 140 -15.48 9.11 -2.90
CA MET A 140 -15.06 9.00 -1.50
C MET A 140 -14.82 7.55 -1.08
N ILE A 141 -15.74 6.64 -1.40
CA ILE A 141 -15.62 5.22 -1.04
C ILE A 141 -14.36 4.63 -1.71
N HIS A 142 -14.20 4.82 -3.02
CA HIS A 142 -13.03 4.33 -3.75
C HIS A 142 -11.72 4.89 -3.19
N CYS A 143 -11.70 6.17 -2.81
CA CYS A 143 -10.51 6.78 -2.26
C CYS A 143 -10.15 6.24 -0.87
N TYR A 144 -11.13 6.01 0.01
CA TYR A 144 -10.86 5.39 1.30
C TYR A 144 -10.25 4.00 1.14
N VAL A 145 -10.81 3.16 0.27
CA VAL A 145 -10.25 1.81 -0.01
C VAL A 145 -8.83 1.90 -0.56
N ARG A 146 -8.60 2.73 -1.58
CA ARG A 146 -7.28 2.88 -2.21
C ARG A 146 -6.19 3.34 -1.24
N ASN A 147 -6.54 4.08 -0.19
CA ASN A 147 -5.61 4.57 0.84
C ASN A 147 -5.58 3.69 2.10
N GLY A 148 -6.16 2.48 2.08
CA GLY A 148 -6.11 1.53 3.19
C GLY A 148 -7.11 1.79 4.32
N PHE A 149 -8.04 2.73 4.15
CA PHE A 149 -9.10 3.07 5.11
C PHE A 149 -10.38 2.26 4.82
N ALA A 150 -10.24 0.93 4.78
CA ALA A 150 -11.35 0.03 4.43
C ALA A 150 -12.55 0.16 5.38
N ARG A 151 -12.31 0.44 6.68
CA ARG A 151 -13.36 0.59 7.68
C ARG A 151 -14.21 1.82 7.43
N GLU A 152 -13.58 2.94 7.08
CA GLU A 152 -14.21 4.20 6.71
C GLU A 152 -15.03 4.04 5.43
N ALA A 153 -14.49 3.32 4.43
CA ALA A 153 -15.21 3.01 3.20
C ALA A 153 -16.51 2.22 3.47
N VAL A 154 -16.44 1.17 4.29
CA VAL A 154 -17.61 0.36 4.67
C VAL A 154 -18.62 1.17 5.48
N ARG A 155 -18.17 2.01 6.42
CA ARG A 155 -19.06 2.93 7.15
C ARG A 155 -19.78 3.89 6.21
N LEU A 156 -19.05 4.47 5.26
CA LEU A 156 -19.62 5.39 4.30
C LEU A 156 -20.63 4.71 3.38
N PHE A 157 -20.37 3.47 2.96
CA PHE A 157 -21.33 2.70 2.17
C PHE A 157 -22.59 2.32 2.98
N LYS A 158 -22.49 2.12 4.29
CA LYS A 158 -23.66 1.97 5.17
C LYS A 158 -24.49 3.26 5.24
N GLU A 159 -23.84 4.43 5.34
CA GLU A 159 -24.50 5.73 5.28
C GLU A 159 -25.28 5.89 3.95
N LEU A 160 -24.64 5.56 2.81
CA LEU A 160 -25.28 5.58 1.48
C LEU A 160 -26.55 4.72 1.43
N ASN A 161 -26.49 3.48 1.95
CA ASN A 161 -27.64 2.57 1.93
C ASN A 161 -28.77 2.96 2.90
N SER A 162 -28.45 3.74 3.93
CA SER A 162 -29.45 4.23 4.89
C SER A 162 -30.27 5.40 4.35
N ASP A 163 -29.74 6.13 3.37
CA ASP A 163 -30.41 7.29 2.79
C ASP A 163 -31.50 6.82 1.78
N LEU A 164 -32.76 7.04 2.14
CA LEU A 164 -33.94 6.50 1.44
C LEU A 164 -34.09 6.96 -0.02
N VAL A 165 -33.34 8.00 -0.44
CA VAL A 165 -33.47 8.65 -1.75
C VAL A 165 -32.53 8.04 -2.81
N GLU A 166 -31.45 7.36 -2.42
CA GLU A 166 -30.44 6.79 -3.34
C GLU A 166 -30.33 5.26 -3.26
N ARG A 167 -31.41 4.57 -2.87
CA ARG A 167 -31.52 3.09 -2.97
C ARG A 167 -31.36 2.55 -4.40
N LEU A 168 -31.31 3.43 -5.40
CA LEU A 168 -31.23 3.06 -6.80
C LEU A 168 -29.80 3.23 -7.32
N GLN A 169 -29.26 2.10 -7.79
CA GLN A 169 -28.07 2.00 -8.64
C GLN A 169 -26.73 2.28 -7.94
N CYS A 170 -26.38 1.44 -6.96
CA CYS A 170 -24.96 1.22 -6.70
C CYS A 170 -24.35 0.58 -7.95
N ASP A 171 -23.45 1.31 -8.60
CA ASP A 171 -22.66 0.81 -9.73
C ASP A 171 -21.90 -0.46 -9.31
N ALA A 172 -21.81 -1.45 -10.21
CA ALA A 172 -21.06 -2.68 -10.01
C ALA A 172 -19.62 -2.40 -9.54
N PHE A 173 -19.03 -1.31 -10.06
CA PHE A 173 -17.70 -0.85 -9.65
C PHE A 173 -17.61 -0.52 -8.15
N ILE A 174 -18.63 0.11 -7.56
CA ILE A 174 -18.64 0.45 -6.13
C ILE A 174 -18.91 -0.76 -5.27
N LEU A 175 -19.79 -1.65 -5.71
CA LEU A 175 -20.02 -2.92 -5.02
C LEU A 175 -18.73 -3.74 -4.97
N ALA A 176 -18.01 -3.87 -6.09
CA ALA A 176 -16.71 -4.52 -6.14
C ALA A 176 -15.69 -3.85 -5.20
N THR A 177 -15.63 -2.51 -5.21
CA THR A 177 -14.75 -1.72 -4.33
C THR A 177 -15.05 -1.98 -2.84
N VAL A 178 -16.32 -1.97 -2.44
CA VAL A 178 -16.73 -2.21 -1.05
C VAL A 178 -16.55 -3.67 -0.66
N ILE A 179 -16.81 -4.63 -1.56
CA ILE A 179 -16.52 -6.05 -1.35
C ILE A 179 -15.02 -6.25 -1.10
N GLY A 180 -14.15 -5.59 -1.87
CA GLY A 180 -12.70 -5.56 -1.62
C GLY A 180 -12.36 -5.04 -0.22
N ALA A 181 -12.98 -3.92 0.20
CA ALA A 181 -12.84 -3.40 1.55
C ALA A 181 -13.31 -4.39 2.64
N CYS A 182 -14.39 -5.13 2.38
CA CYS A 182 -14.88 -6.17 3.26
C CYS A 182 -13.90 -7.35 3.35
N ALA A 183 -13.27 -7.72 2.23
CA ALA A 183 -12.26 -8.77 2.17
C ALA A 183 -11.03 -8.40 3.03
N ASP A 184 -10.58 -7.14 2.94
CA ASP A 184 -9.44 -6.65 3.73
C ASP A 184 -9.74 -6.55 5.23
N LEU A 185 -11.01 -6.36 5.60
CA LEU A 185 -11.46 -6.34 6.99
C LEU A 185 -11.90 -7.71 7.52
N ALA A 186 -11.88 -8.76 6.69
CA ALA A 186 -12.51 -10.04 6.96
C ALA A 186 -13.99 -9.92 7.43
N ALA A 187 -14.74 -8.96 6.87
CA ALA A 187 -16.11 -8.64 7.25
C ALA A 187 -17.16 -9.54 6.54
N LEU A 188 -17.11 -10.85 6.83
CA LEU A 188 -17.91 -11.88 6.14
C LEU A 188 -19.41 -11.59 6.11
N GLU A 189 -20.01 -11.29 7.25
CA GLU A 189 -21.47 -11.07 7.35
C GLU A 189 -21.93 -9.88 6.53
N TYR A 190 -21.13 -8.81 6.49
CA TYR A 190 -21.45 -7.65 5.67
C TYR A 190 -21.28 -7.93 4.19
N GLY A 191 -20.22 -8.67 3.82
CA GLY A 191 -20.03 -9.17 2.47
C GLY A 191 -21.18 -10.05 1.98
N LYS A 192 -21.73 -10.92 2.84
CA LYS A 192 -22.94 -11.72 2.53
C LYS A 192 -24.17 -10.85 2.26
N GLN A 193 -24.38 -9.79 3.03
CA GLN A 193 -25.48 -8.85 2.79
C GLN A 193 -25.36 -8.18 1.41
N ILE A 194 -24.14 -7.77 1.02
CA ILE A 194 -23.89 -7.19 -0.31
C ILE A 194 -24.11 -8.23 -1.40
N HIS A 195 -23.61 -9.46 -1.23
CA HIS A 195 -23.83 -10.54 -2.20
C HIS A 195 -25.33 -10.86 -2.38
N SER A 196 -26.09 -10.97 -1.28
CA SER A 196 -27.56 -11.14 -1.37
C SER A 196 -28.23 -9.97 -2.08
N HIS A 197 -27.79 -8.74 -1.84
CA HIS A 197 -28.30 -7.56 -2.54
C HIS A 197 -28.04 -7.60 -4.05
N ILE A 198 -26.85 -8.05 -4.48
CA ILE A 198 -26.51 -8.22 -5.91
C ILE A 198 -27.48 -9.20 -6.58
N LEU A 199 -27.72 -10.36 -5.95
CA LEU A 199 -28.60 -11.40 -6.48
C LEU A 199 -30.07 -10.94 -6.54
N VAL A 200 -30.58 -10.30 -5.48
CA VAL A 200 -31.98 -9.86 -5.39
C VAL A 200 -32.29 -8.76 -6.40
N ASN A 201 -31.35 -7.85 -6.66
CA ASN A 201 -31.57 -6.74 -7.61
C ASN A 201 -31.24 -7.12 -9.06
N GLY A 202 -30.79 -8.36 -9.32
CA GLY A 202 -30.45 -8.82 -10.67
C GLY A 202 -29.38 -7.97 -11.34
N LEU A 203 -28.42 -7.45 -10.56
CA LEU A 203 -27.29 -6.73 -11.12
C LEU A 203 -26.45 -7.68 -11.97
N ASP A 204 -26.01 -7.22 -13.14
CA ASP A 204 -25.19 -8.03 -14.03
C ASP A 204 -23.95 -8.53 -13.29
N PHE A 205 -23.90 -9.85 -13.13
CA PHE A 205 -22.80 -10.55 -12.48
C PHE A 205 -21.65 -10.63 -13.48
N ASP A 206 -20.88 -9.54 -13.57
CA ASP A 206 -19.68 -9.49 -14.39
C ASP A 206 -18.50 -10.23 -13.73
N SER A 207 -17.45 -10.46 -14.52
CA SER A 207 -16.26 -11.14 -14.03
C SER A 207 -15.63 -10.40 -12.83
N VAL A 208 -15.63 -9.06 -12.85
CA VAL A 208 -14.99 -8.23 -11.81
C VAL A 208 -15.68 -8.39 -10.45
N LEU A 209 -17.01 -8.38 -10.43
CA LEU A 209 -17.81 -8.55 -9.23
C LEU A 209 -17.71 -9.98 -8.70
N GLY A 210 -17.76 -10.99 -9.59
CA GLY A 210 -17.52 -12.39 -9.26
C GLY A 210 -16.15 -12.59 -8.61
N SER A 211 -15.09 -12.09 -9.25
CA SER A 211 -13.72 -12.14 -8.74
C SER A 211 -13.57 -11.46 -7.38
N SER A 212 -14.24 -10.32 -7.17
CA SER A 212 -14.24 -9.61 -5.89
C SER A 212 -14.93 -10.43 -4.78
N LEU A 213 -16.05 -11.10 -5.09
CA LEU A 213 -16.76 -11.97 -4.14
C LEU A 213 -15.97 -13.24 -3.81
N VAL A 214 -15.33 -13.88 -4.80
CA VAL A 214 -14.44 -15.03 -4.56
C VAL A 214 -13.30 -14.62 -3.63
N ASN A 215 -12.66 -13.48 -3.87
CA ASN A 215 -11.62 -12.95 -2.99
C ASN A 215 -12.12 -12.67 -1.57
N LEU A 216 -13.29 -12.05 -1.42
CA LEU A 216 -13.93 -11.85 -0.11
C LEU A 216 -14.14 -13.16 0.64
N TYR A 217 -14.79 -14.13 0.01
CA TYR A 217 -15.09 -15.40 0.66
C TYR A 217 -13.83 -16.21 0.94
N GLY A 218 -12.85 -16.18 0.03
CA GLY A 218 -11.54 -16.80 0.20
C GLY A 218 -10.77 -16.22 1.40
N LYS A 219 -10.67 -14.89 1.52
CA LYS A 219 -10.01 -14.24 2.67
C LYS A 219 -10.76 -14.48 3.99
N CYS A 220 -12.08 -14.63 3.95
CA CYS A 220 -12.91 -14.91 5.13
C CYS A 220 -12.99 -16.42 5.47
N GLY A 221 -12.43 -17.31 4.66
CA GLY A 221 -12.46 -18.77 4.86
C GLY A 221 -13.81 -19.46 4.54
N ASP A 222 -14.78 -18.76 3.95
CA ASP A 222 -16.08 -19.34 3.54
C ASP A 222 -15.97 -19.93 2.12
N PHE A 223 -15.23 -21.02 2.00
CA PHE A 223 -14.93 -21.66 0.72
C PHE A 223 -16.15 -22.24 0.00
N ASN A 224 -17.22 -22.55 0.73
CA ASN A 224 -18.46 -23.03 0.13
C ASN A 224 -19.09 -21.92 -0.72
N SER A 225 -19.22 -20.72 -0.13
CA SER A 225 -19.70 -19.54 -0.83
C SER A 225 -18.75 -19.14 -1.96
N ALA A 226 -17.43 -19.20 -1.73
CA ALA A 226 -16.43 -18.90 -2.77
C ALA A 226 -16.58 -19.82 -4.00
N ASN A 227 -16.71 -21.14 -3.78
CA ASN A 227 -16.91 -22.10 -4.87
C ASN A 227 -18.26 -21.96 -5.55
N GLN A 228 -19.32 -21.58 -4.81
CA GLN A 228 -20.62 -21.30 -5.40
C GLN A 228 -20.54 -20.13 -6.39
N VAL A 229 -19.92 -19.02 -5.96
CA VAL A 229 -19.69 -17.84 -6.80
C VAL A 229 -18.82 -18.20 -8.01
N LEU A 230 -17.75 -18.99 -7.82
CA LEU A 230 -16.88 -19.45 -8.91
C LEU A 230 -17.64 -20.29 -9.95
N ASN A 231 -18.52 -21.19 -9.51
CA ASN A 231 -19.33 -22.03 -10.41
C ASN A 231 -20.41 -21.24 -11.16
N MET A 232 -20.77 -20.05 -10.69
CA MET A 232 -21.67 -19.13 -11.39
C MET A 232 -20.95 -18.31 -12.47
N MET A 233 -19.62 -18.21 -12.40
CA MET A 233 -18.81 -17.52 -13.41
C MET A 233 -18.66 -18.39 -14.65
N LYS A 234 -18.94 -17.82 -15.83
CA LYS A 234 -18.76 -18.52 -17.11
C LYS A 234 -17.28 -18.80 -17.41
N GLU A 235 -16.43 -17.81 -17.14
CA GLU A 235 -14.98 -17.85 -17.35
C GLU A 235 -14.30 -17.19 -16.14
N PRO A 236 -13.89 -17.98 -15.14
CA PRO A 236 -13.11 -17.48 -14.01
C PRO A 236 -11.76 -16.94 -14.50
N ASP A 237 -11.42 -15.71 -14.11
CA ASP A 237 -10.10 -15.14 -14.41
C ASP A 237 -9.01 -15.66 -13.46
N ASP A 238 -7.75 -15.48 -13.85
CA ASP A 238 -6.61 -15.89 -13.03
C ASP A 238 -6.58 -15.20 -11.66
N PHE A 239 -7.15 -13.99 -11.56
CA PHE A 239 -7.19 -13.24 -10.31
C PHE A 239 -8.07 -13.94 -9.28
N CYS A 240 -9.30 -14.35 -9.64
CA CYS A 240 -10.21 -15.04 -8.73
C CYS A 240 -9.68 -16.42 -8.31
N LEU A 241 -9.06 -17.14 -9.24
CA LEU A 241 -8.43 -18.43 -8.97
C LEU A 241 -7.21 -18.29 -8.06
N SER A 242 -6.34 -17.31 -8.32
CA SER A 242 -5.19 -17.03 -7.46
C SER A 242 -5.62 -16.59 -6.04
N ALA A 243 -6.68 -15.77 -5.93
CA ALA A 243 -7.25 -15.37 -4.65
C ALA A 243 -7.83 -16.57 -3.88
N LEU A 244 -8.49 -17.51 -4.57
CA LEU A 244 -9.01 -18.73 -3.95
C LEU A 244 -7.89 -19.67 -3.49
N ILE A 245 -6.84 -19.86 -4.30
CA ILE A 245 -5.62 -20.61 -3.93
C ILE A 245 -4.99 -20.01 -2.67
N SER A 246 -4.76 -18.69 -2.66
CA SER A 246 -4.21 -18.00 -1.49
C SER A 246 -5.13 -18.08 -0.27
N GLY A 247 -6.45 -18.00 -0.46
CA GLY A 247 -7.43 -18.20 0.62
C GLY A 247 -7.33 -19.59 1.24
N TYR A 248 -7.29 -20.64 0.42
CA TYR A 248 -7.10 -22.01 0.90
C TYR A 248 -5.77 -22.19 1.62
N ALA A 249 -4.68 -21.65 1.06
CA ALA A 249 -3.35 -21.71 1.66
C ALA A 249 -3.29 -21.01 3.03
N ASN A 250 -3.91 -19.83 3.16
CA ASN A 250 -3.97 -19.10 4.44
C ASN A 250 -4.77 -19.85 5.52
N CYS A 251 -5.65 -20.77 5.13
CA CYS A 251 -6.36 -21.65 6.05
C CYS A 251 -5.72 -23.04 6.22
N GLY A 252 -4.51 -23.25 5.70
CA GLY A 252 -3.80 -24.54 5.77
C GLY A 252 -4.38 -25.66 4.91
N LYS A 253 -5.28 -25.34 3.97
CA LYS A 253 -5.96 -26.32 3.10
C LYS A 253 -5.21 -26.48 1.77
N MET A 254 -3.94 -26.85 1.83
CA MET A 254 -3.08 -26.94 0.62
C MET A 254 -3.56 -27.96 -0.42
N ASN A 255 -4.22 -29.04 0.01
CA ASN A 255 -4.83 -30.00 -0.92
C ASN A 255 -5.94 -29.37 -1.77
N ASP A 256 -6.79 -28.53 -1.18
CA ASP A 256 -7.85 -27.85 -1.92
C ASP A 256 -7.28 -26.75 -2.83
N ALA A 257 -6.29 -26.00 -2.35
CA ALA A 257 -5.53 -25.05 -3.17
C ALA A 257 -4.94 -25.74 -4.41
N ARG A 258 -4.34 -26.93 -4.22
CA ARG A 258 -3.76 -27.71 -5.31
C ARG A 258 -4.80 -28.20 -6.30
N ARG A 259 -5.99 -28.60 -5.84
CA ARG A 259 -7.10 -29.01 -6.71
C ARG A 259 -7.61 -27.87 -7.58
N VAL A 260 -7.63 -26.63 -7.08
CA VAL A 260 -7.97 -25.45 -7.89
C VAL A 260 -6.89 -25.21 -8.94
N PHE A 261 -5.62 -25.24 -8.54
CA PHE A 261 -4.48 -25.05 -9.43
C PHE A 261 -4.39 -26.09 -10.56
N ASP A 262 -4.60 -27.38 -10.27
CA ASP A 262 -4.50 -28.45 -11.28
C ASP A 262 -5.71 -28.49 -12.23
N ARG A 263 -6.81 -27.76 -11.96
CA ARG A 263 -7.96 -27.66 -12.88
C ARG A 263 -7.69 -26.78 -14.09
N THR A 264 -6.74 -25.84 -13.98
CA THR A 264 -6.40 -24.92 -15.07
C THR A 264 -5.29 -25.49 -15.94
N THR A 265 -5.52 -25.54 -17.25
CA THR A 265 -4.52 -26.03 -18.22
C THR A 265 -3.50 -24.98 -18.63
N ASP A 266 -3.89 -23.70 -18.61
CA ASP A 266 -3.03 -22.56 -18.90
C ASP A 266 -2.84 -21.74 -17.62
N THR A 267 -1.70 -21.92 -16.96
CA THR A 267 -1.45 -21.37 -15.63
C THR A 267 -0.56 -20.15 -15.73
N SER A 268 -1.10 -18.96 -15.42
CA SER A 268 -0.30 -17.74 -15.37
C SER A 268 0.70 -17.72 -14.21
N SER A 269 1.74 -16.89 -14.33
CA SER A 269 2.75 -16.69 -13.29
C SER A 269 2.15 -16.36 -11.93
N VAL A 270 1.05 -15.60 -11.90
CA VAL A 270 0.33 -15.22 -10.67
C VAL A 270 -0.18 -16.46 -9.93
N MET A 271 -0.79 -17.42 -10.62
CA MET A 271 -1.27 -18.65 -9.98
C MET A 271 -0.13 -19.54 -9.49
N TRP A 272 0.96 -19.66 -10.25
CA TRP A 272 2.17 -20.35 -9.79
C TRP A 272 2.72 -19.70 -8.51
N ASN A 273 2.82 -18.37 -8.48
CA ASN A 273 3.30 -17.61 -7.33
C ASN A 273 2.41 -17.79 -6.10
N SER A 274 1.09 -17.75 -6.27
CA SER A 274 0.14 -18.02 -5.19
C SER A 274 0.31 -19.41 -4.60
N MET A 275 0.51 -20.43 -5.45
CA MET A 275 0.67 -21.81 -4.99
C MET A 275 2.03 -22.06 -4.34
N ILE A 276 3.13 -21.56 -4.93
CA ILE A 276 4.49 -21.64 -4.36
C ILE A 276 4.53 -20.94 -2.99
N SER A 277 4.01 -19.71 -2.91
CA SER A 277 3.96 -18.95 -1.67
C SER A 277 3.09 -19.64 -0.61
N GLY A 278 1.97 -20.25 -1.05
CA GLY A 278 1.09 -21.04 -0.18
C GLY A 278 1.77 -22.27 0.42
N TYR A 279 2.59 -22.99 -0.34
CA TYR A 279 3.39 -24.10 0.18
C TYR A 279 4.41 -23.61 1.22
N ILE A 280 5.11 -22.51 0.94
CA ILE A 280 6.10 -21.93 1.86
C ILE A 280 5.45 -21.49 3.18
N SER A 281 4.31 -20.78 3.13
CA SER A 281 3.61 -20.33 4.33
C SER A 281 3.09 -21.48 5.20
N ASN A 282 2.93 -22.67 4.62
CA ASN A 282 2.49 -23.88 5.30
C ASN A 282 3.65 -24.84 5.64
N ASN A 283 4.91 -24.39 5.52
CA ASN A 283 6.12 -25.18 5.78
C ASN A 283 6.27 -26.43 4.88
N GLU A 284 5.68 -26.42 3.69
CA GLU A 284 5.79 -27.46 2.66
C GLU A 284 6.84 -27.05 1.60
N ASP A 285 8.01 -26.60 2.05
CA ASP A 285 9.05 -26.00 1.19
C ASP A 285 9.52 -26.93 0.05
N THR A 286 9.51 -28.24 0.25
CA THR A 286 9.89 -29.22 -0.78
C THR A 286 8.92 -29.22 -1.95
N GLU A 287 7.61 -29.12 -1.67
CA GLU A 287 6.58 -29.04 -2.71
C GLU A 287 6.67 -27.71 -3.47
N ALA A 288 7.01 -26.63 -2.78
CA ALA A 288 7.28 -25.32 -3.41
C ALA A 288 8.41 -25.41 -4.44
N LEU A 289 9.52 -26.08 -4.11
CA LEU A 289 10.65 -26.26 -5.03
C LEU A 289 10.31 -27.18 -6.22
N LEU A 290 9.58 -28.28 -5.97
CA LEU A 290 9.10 -29.16 -7.04
C LEU A 290 8.17 -28.41 -8.02
N LEU A 291 7.29 -27.58 -7.48
CA LEU A 291 6.36 -26.78 -8.26
C LEU A 291 7.10 -25.70 -9.08
N PHE A 292 8.10 -25.04 -8.50
CA PHE A 292 8.96 -24.10 -9.23
C PHE A 292 9.69 -24.79 -10.39
N HIS A 293 10.19 -26.00 -10.20
CA HIS A 293 10.82 -26.75 -11.29
C HIS A 293 9.82 -27.10 -12.40
N LYS A 294 8.57 -27.44 -12.05
CA LYS A 294 7.47 -27.67 -13.00
C LYS A 294 7.11 -26.39 -13.77
N MET A 295 7.04 -25.24 -13.10
CA MET A 295 6.80 -23.92 -13.72
C MET A 295 7.82 -23.64 -14.82
N ARG A 296 9.12 -23.83 -14.53
CA ARG A 296 10.21 -23.61 -15.49
C ARG A 296 10.16 -24.59 -16.67
N ARG A 297 9.82 -25.85 -16.42
CA ARG A 297 9.66 -26.86 -17.50
C ARG A 297 8.50 -26.54 -18.43
N ASN A 298 7.47 -25.86 -17.93
CA ASN A 298 6.35 -25.38 -18.72
C ASN A 298 6.64 -24.05 -19.47
N GLY A 299 7.86 -23.51 -19.34
CA GLY A 299 8.26 -22.28 -20.03
C GLY A 299 7.63 -21.01 -19.47
N VAL A 300 7.02 -21.06 -18.29
CA VAL A 300 6.47 -19.88 -17.63
C VAL A 300 7.61 -19.08 -17.02
N LEU A 301 7.69 -17.79 -17.36
CA LEU A 301 8.71 -16.89 -16.84
C LEU A 301 8.45 -16.57 -15.37
N GLU A 302 9.44 -16.84 -14.53
CA GLU A 302 9.49 -16.37 -13.15
C GLU A 302 9.63 -14.84 -13.04
N ASP A 303 9.07 -14.28 -11.98
CA ASP A 303 9.28 -12.88 -11.59
C ASP A 303 10.07 -12.78 -10.27
N ALA A 304 10.34 -11.54 -9.84
CA ALA A 304 11.05 -11.26 -8.60
C ALA A 304 10.39 -11.91 -7.37
N SER A 305 9.05 -11.97 -7.34
CA SER A 305 8.31 -12.58 -6.24
C SER A 305 8.46 -14.11 -6.23
N THR A 306 8.44 -14.75 -7.40
CA THR A 306 8.72 -16.19 -7.52
C THR A 306 10.10 -16.52 -6.95
N LEU A 307 11.13 -15.77 -7.35
CA LEU A 307 12.51 -16.00 -6.93
C LEU A 307 12.68 -15.78 -5.43
N ALA A 308 12.08 -14.73 -4.88
CA ALA A 308 12.11 -14.46 -3.44
C ALA A 308 11.45 -15.57 -2.62
N SER A 309 10.28 -16.07 -3.06
CA SER A 309 9.61 -17.21 -2.44
C SER A 309 10.48 -18.48 -2.48
N VAL A 310 11.06 -18.80 -3.64
CA VAL A 310 11.97 -19.96 -3.79
C VAL A 310 13.23 -19.83 -2.92
N LEU A 311 13.79 -18.62 -2.82
CA LEU A 311 14.93 -18.35 -1.93
C LEU A 311 14.56 -18.56 -0.46
N SER A 312 13.37 -18.12 -0.04
CA SER A 312 12.84 -18.41 1.29
C SER A 312 12.74 -19.92 1.54
N ALA A 313 12.22 -20.70 0.58
CA ALA A 313 12.15 -22.16 0.69
C ALA A 313 13.55 -22.80 0.83
N CYS A 314 14.52 -22.35 0.04
CA CYS A 314 15.93 -22.78 0.15
C CYS A 314 16.53 -22.40 1.52
N SER A 315 16.22 -21.19 1.98
CA SER A 315 16.62 -20.65 3.28
C SER A 315 15.97 -21.38 4.44
N SER A 316 14.83 -22.06 4.28
CA SER A 316 14.19 -22.91 5.30
C SER A 316 14.72 -24.35 5.29
N LEU A 317 14.91 -24.95 4.11
CA LEU A 317 15.37 -26.34 3.97
C LEU A 317 16.88 -26.54 4.16
N GLY A 318 17.66 -25.47 4.11
CA GLY A 318 19.12 -25.56 4.21
C GLY A 318 19.80 -25.99 2.91
N PHE A 319 19.12 -25.85 1.79
CA PHE A 319 19.65 -26.13 0.47
C PHE A 319 20.46 -24.96 -0.07
N LEU A 320 21.63 -24.70 0.54
CA LEU A 320 22.53 -23.61 0.17
C LEU A 320 22.93 -23.63 -1.31
N GLU A 321 23.19 -24.82 -1.86
CA GLU A 321 23.55 -24.97 -3.28
C GLU A 321 22.41 -24.55 -4.22
N HIS A 322 21.16 -24.81 -3.86
CA HIS A 322 20.01 -24.31 -4.61
C HIS A 322 19.88 -22.79 -4.47
N GLY A 323 20.11 -22.23 -3.29
CA GLY A 323 20.18 -20.78 -3.08
C GLY A 323 21.22 -20.10 -3.99
N LYS A 324 22.42 -20.67 -4.12
CA LYS A 324 23.46 -20.19 -5.04
C LYS A 324 23.06 -20.32 -6.52
N GLN A 325 22.39 -21.40 -6.90
CA GLN A 325 21.87 -21.57 -8.27
C GLN A 325 20.83 -20.48 -8.59
N VAL A 326 19.92 -20.20 -7.64
CA VAL A 326 18.91 -19.15 -7.78
C VAL A 326 19.55 -17.77 -7.81
N HIS A 327 20.59 -17.51 -7.02
CA HIS A 327 21.39 -16.29 -7.10
C HIS A 327 22.03 -16.13 -8.49
N GLY A 328 22.76 -17.13 -8.99
CA GLY A 328 23.38 -17.06 -10.32
C GLY A 328 22.35 -16.86 -11.43
N HIS A 329 21.15 -17.42 -11.26
CA HIS A 329 20.02 -17.20 -12.17
C HIS A 329 19.46 -15.77 -12.07
N ALA A 330 19.30 -15.21 -10.88
CA ALA A 330 18.88 -13.82 -10.68
C ALA A 330 19.85 -12.84 -11.34
N CYS A 331 21.15 -13.09 -11.27
CA CYS A 331 22.18 -12.33 -11.99
C CYS A 331 22.02 -12.43 -13.51
N LYS A 332 21.73 -13.63 -14.03
CA LYS A 332 21.55 -13.88 -15.46
C LYS A 332 20.32 -13.18 -16.04
N VAL A 333 19.22 -13.14 -15.27
CA VAL A 333 17.96 -12.50 -15.68
C VAL A 333 17.99 -10.98 -15.43
N GLY A 334 18.96 -10.49 -14.65
CA GLY A 334 19.15 -9.05 -14.38
C GLY A 334 18.22 -8.49 -13.30
N VAL A 335 17.75 -9.34 -12.38
CA VAL A 335 16.84 -8.97 -11.28
C VAL A 335 17.56 -8.91 -9.93
N ILE A 336 18.89 -8.87 -9.92
CA ILE A 336 19.69 -8.85 -8.68
C ILE A 336 19.53 -7.54 -7.89
N ASP A 337 19.31 -6.42 -8.58
CA ASP A 337 19.04 -5.10 -7.98
C ASP A 337 17.58 -4.94 -7.53
N ASP A 338 16.71 -5.95 -7.76
CA ASP A 338 15.35 -5.94 -7.22
C ASP A 338 15.39 -6.12 -5.70
N VAL A 339 14.78 -5.18 -4.97
CA VAL A 339 14.85 -5.11 -3.50
C VAL A 339 14.31 -6.40 -2.84
N ILE A 340 13.27 -7.01 -3.42
CA ILE A 340 12.64 -8.22 -2.85
C ILE A 340 13.59 -9.40 -3.02
N VAL A 341 14.19 -9.55 -4.21
CA VAL A 341 15.16 -10.62 -4.50
C VAL A 341 16.43 -10.44 -3.67
N ALA A 342 16.99 -9.24 -3.63
CA ALA A 342 18.18 -8.90 -2.85
C ALA A 342 17.96 -9.19 -1.36
N SER A 343 16.82 -8.79 -0.80
CA SER A 343 16.50 -9.06 0.62
C SER A 343 16.38 -10.56 0.89
N ALA A 344 15.75 -11.34 0.00
CA ALA A 344 15.64 -12.79 0.15
C ALA A 344 17.01 -13.50 0.04
N LEU A 345 17.89 -13.03 -0.84
CA LEU A 345 19.26 -13.54 -0.96
C LEU A 345 20.09 -13.25 0.30
N LEU A 346 20.02 -12.03 0.83
CA LEU A 346 20.71 -11.66 2.07
C LEU A 346 20.23 -12.52 3.25
N ASP A 347 18.92 -12.73 3.40
CA ASP A 347 18.36 -13.61 4.42
C ASP A 347 18.87 -15.05 4.27
N THR A 348 18.88 -15.56 3.02
CA THR A 348 19.38 -16.91 2.70
C THR A 348 20.84 -17.07 3.09
N TYR A 349 21.71 -16.12 2.75
CA TYR A 349 23.13 -16.18 3.11
C TYR A 349 23.37 -16.00 4.62
N SER A 350 22.60 -15.11 5.25
CA SER A 350 22.70 -14.83 6.68
C SER A 350 22.35 -16.06 7.54
N LYS A 351 21.18 -16.66 7.32
CA LYS A 351 20.69 -17.81 8.09
C LYS A 351 21.52 -19.08 7.89
N ARG A 352 22.29 -19.15 6.80
CA ARG A 352 23.09 -20.33 6.44
C ARG A 352 24.57 -20.18 6.77
N GLY A 353 24.92 -19.20 7.63
CA GLY A 353 26.26 -19.07 8.18
C GLY A 353 27.30 -18.53 7.19
N MET A 354 26.85 -17.86 6.12
CA MET A 354 27.72 -17.19 5.15
C MET A 354 27.48 -15.67 5.11
N PRO A 355 27.52 -14.96 6.27
CA PRO A 355 27.27 -13.53 6.30
C PRO A 355 28.30 -12.73 5.48
N SER A 356 29.50 -13.27 5.27
CA SER A 356 30.50 -12.67 4.39
C SER A 356 30.03 -12.56 2.93
N ASP A 357 29.30 -13.56 2.43
CA ASP A 357 28.76 -13.51 1.06
C ASP A 357 27.54 -12.60 0.97
N ALA A 358 26.74 -12.51 2.04
CA ALA A 358 25.70 -11.47 2.16
C ALA A 358 26.32 -10.06 2.10
N CYS A 359 27.44 -9.83 2.80
CA CYS A 359 28.15 -8.55 2.75
C CYS A 359 28.70 -8.22 1.36
N LYS A 360 29.23 -9.22 0.64
CA LYS A 360 29.70 -9.03 -0.75
C LYS A 360 28.54 -8.67 -1.67
N LEU A 361 27.45 -9.43 -1.61
CA LEU A 361 26.25 -9.14 -2.38
C LEU A 361 25.78 -7.72 -2.13
N PHE A 362 25.67 -7.31 -0.87
CA PHE A 362 25.25 -5.94 -0.54
C PHE A 362 26.17 -4.86 -1.11
N SER A 363 27.48 -5.10 -1.16
CA SER A 363 28.44 -4.16 -1.76
C SER A 363 28.33 -4.03 -3.28
N GLU A 364 27.70 -5.00 -3.95
CA GLU A 364 27.47 -5.00 -5.39
C GLU A 364 26.14 -4.33 -5.78
N LEU A 365 25.22 -4.12 -4.83
CA LEU A 365 23.93 -3.49 -5.05
C LEU A 365 24.07 -1.99 -5.30
N LYS A 366 23.39 -1.48 -6.34
CA LYS A 366 23.42 -0.05 -6.69
C LYS A 366 22.39 0.79 -5.95
N VAL A 367 21.28 0.16 -5.55
CA VAL A 367 20.13 0.80 -4.92
C VAL A 367 19.70 -0.04 -3.74
N TYR A 368 19.44 0.61 -2.62
CA TYR A 368 18.92 -0.02 -1.42
C TYR A 368 17.88 0.87 -0.76
N ASP A 369 16.83 0.25 -0.24
CA ASP A 369 15.77 0.91 0.50
C ASP A 369 15.94 0.70 2.02
N THR A 370 15.00 1.24 2.80
CA THR A 370 15.00 1.09 4.25
C THR A 370 14.93 -0.38 4.69
N ILE A 371 14.22 -1.24 3.94
CA ILE A 371 14.05 -2.67 4.28
C ILE A 371 15.39 -3.39 4.15
N LEU A 372 16.08 -3.21 3.02
CA LEU A 372 17.36 -3.84 2.75
C LEU A 372 18.45 -3.38 3.76
N LEU A 373 18.43 -2.10 4.13
CA LEU A 373 19.32 -1.56 5.17
C LEU A 373 19.04 -2.19 6.55
N ASN A 374 17.77 -2.41 6.91
CA ASN A 374 17.40 -3.12 8.15
C ASN A 374 17.87 -4.59 8.14
N THR A 375 17.73 -5.27 7.00
CA THR A 375 18.27 -6.62 6.81
C THR A 375 19.78 -6.62 7.04
N MET A 376 20.52 -5.66 6.46
CA MET A 376 21.97 -5.57 6.66
C MET A 376 22.41 -5.22 8.07
N ILE A 377 21.66 -4.39 8.83
CA ILE A 377 21.94 -4.18 10.26
C ILE A 377 21.93 -5.53 10.99
N THR A 378 20.94 -6.38 10.67
CA THR A 378 20.82 -7.72 11.25
C THR A 378 21.97 -8.64 10.83
N VAL A 379 22.34 -8.64 9.53
CA VAL A 379 23.45 -9.43 8.98
C VAL A 379 24.81 -9.02 9.59
N TYR A 380 25.09 -7.72 9.66
CA TYR A 380 26.32 -7.23 10.25
C TYR A 380 26.41 -7.55 11.74
N SER A 381 25.28 -7.44 12.45
CA SER A 381 25.19 -7.83 13.85
C SER A 381 25.42 -9.32 14.05
N SER A 382 24.86 -10.20 13.20
CA SER A 382 25.02 -11.66 13.34
C SER A 382 26.43 -12.15 13.03
N CYS A 383 27.22 -11.38 12.28
CA CYS A 383 28.63 -11.69 11.98
C CYS A 383 29.66 -10.92 12.81
N GLY A 384 29.24 -10.25 13.88
CA GLY A 384 30.15 -9.52 14.78
C GLY A 384 30.65 -8.17 14.26
N ARG A 385 30.21 -7.74 13.06
CA ARG A 385 30.59 -6.46 12.44
C ARG A 385 29.70 -5.31 12.92
N ILE A 386 29.57 -5.14 14.24
CA ILE A 386 28.62 -4.19 14.83
C ILE A 386 28.88 -2.73 14.43
N GLU A 387 30.14 -2.35 14.16
CA GLU A 387 30.47 -0.99 13.71
C GLU A 387 29.94 -0.68 12.30
N ASP A 388 29.90 -1.65 11.40
CA ASP A 388 29.29 -1.49 10.08
C ASP A 388 27.76 -1.37 10.20
N ALA A 389 27.15 -2.13 11.11
CA ALA A 389 25.72 -1.98 11.44
C ALA A 389 25.41 -0.57 11.98
N LYS A 390 26.23 -0.05 12.90
CA LYS A 390 26.12 1.32 13.42
C LYS A 390 26.26 2.35 12.30
N HIS A 391 27.19 2.14 11.37
CA HIS A 391 27.40 3.04 10.24
C HIS A 391 26.18 3.09 9.32
N ILE A 392 25.62 1.94 8.95
CA ILE A 392 24.36 1.88 8.19
C ILE A 392 23.27 2.62 8.95
N PHE A 393 23.04 2.27 10.22
CA PHE A 393 21.99 2.88 11.01
C PHE A 393 22.11 4.42 11.03
N ARG A 394 23.30 4.97 11.29
CA ARG A 394 23.53 6.42 11.30
C ARG A 394 23.21 7.07 9.95
N THR A 395 23.63 6.46 8.84
CA THR A 395 23.47 7.00 7.48
C THR A 395 22.06 6.83 6.89
N MET A 396 21.17 6.04 7.51
CA MET A 396 19.79 5.87 7.01
C MET A 396 19.03 7.21 6.94
N PRO A 397 18.44 7.58 5.78
CA PRO A 397 17.73 8.84 5.60
C PRO A 397 16.43 8.88 6.41
N ASN A 398 15.70 7.76 6.46
CA ASN A 398 14.51 7.57 7.28
C ASN A 398 14.66 6.28 8.08
N LYS A 399 14.56 6.37 9.40
CA LYS A 399 14.62 5.22 10.31
C LYS A 399 13.20 4.84 10.71
N SER A 400 12.80 3.60 10.46
CA SER A 400 11.53 3.07 10.95
C SER A 400 11.72 2.46 12.34
N LEU A 401 10.62 2.15 13.04
CA LEU A 401 10.70 1.41 14.32
C LEU A 401 11.50 0.11 14.19
N ILE A 402 11.39 -0.57 13.04
CA ILE A 402 12.17 -1.78 12.71
C ILE A 402 13.67 -1.47 12.70
N SER A 403 14.10 -0.33 12.13
CA SER A 403 15.51 0.08 12.10
C SER A 403 16.09 0.21 13.52
N TRP A 404 15.35 0.85 14.43
CA TRP A 404 15.76 1.00 15.83
C TRP A 404 15.82 -0.35 16.53
N ASN A 405 14.79 -1.19 16.37
CA ASN A 405 14.73 -2.52 16.98
C ASN A 405 15.89 -3.41 16.52
N SER A 406 16.15 -3.48 15.21
CA SER A 406 17.26 -4.25 14.65
C SER A 406 18.62 -3.81 15.23
N MET A 407 18.83 -2.51 15.42
CA MET A 407 20.08 -1.99 15.99
C MET A 407 20.21 -2.29 17.49
N ILE A 408 19.13 -2.17 18.27
CA ILE A 408 19.11 -2.50 19.71
C ILE A 408 19.43 -3.99 19.92
N VAL A 409 18.76 -4.87 19.16
CA VAL A 409 19.03 -6.32 19.19
C VAL A 409 20.49 -6.59 18.83
N GLY A 410 20.98 -5.96 17.76
CA GLY A 410 22.36 -6.12 17.32
C GLY A 410 23.40 -5.72 18.36
N LEU A 411 23.20 -4.59 19.05
CA LEU A 411 24.09 -4.12 20.12
C LEU A 411 24.05 -5.04 21.34
N SER A 412 22.87 -5.51 21.72
CA SER A 412 22.67 -6.43 22.84
C SER A 412 23.39 -7.77 22.62
N GLN A 413 23.28 -8.33 21.41
CA GLN A 413 23.92 -9.61 21.03
C GLN A 413 25.44 -9.51 20.91
N ASN A 414 25.99 -8.34 20.59
CA ASN A 414 27.42 -8.11 20.40
C ASN A 414 28.11 -7.52 21.64
N GLY A 415 27.55 -7.72 22.84
CA GLY A 415 28.18 -7.31 24.09
C GLY A 415 28.29 -5.80 24.29
N SER A 416 27.45 -5.00 23.61
CA SER A 416 27.33 -3.55 23.78
C SER A 416 25.95 -3.11 24.36
N PRO A 417 25.49 -3.71 25.47
CA PRO A 417 24.14 -3.48 26.01
C PRO A 417 23.91 -2.05 26.52
N ILE A 418 24.95 -1.34 26.97
CA ILE A 418 24.85 0.07 27.40
C ILE A 418 24.47 0.96 26.22
N GLU A 419 25.14 0.79 25.07
CA GLU A 419 24.80 1.51 23.84
C GLU A 419 23.39 1.16 23.35
N ALA A 420 22.94 -0.09 23.54
CA ALA A 420 21.58 -0.51 23.20
C ALA A 420 20.53 0.26 24.02
N LEU A 421 20.81 0.48 25.31
CA LEU A 421 19.95 1.25 26.21
C LEU A 421 19.96 2.75 25.91
N ASP A 422 21.12 3.32 25.56
CA ASP A 422 21.21 4.71 25.09
C ASP A 422 20.39 4.92 23.81
N LEU A 423 20.46 3.96 22.87
CA LEU A 423 19.66 3.99 21.65
C LEU A 423 18.16 3.95 21.95
N PHE A 424 17.76 3.12 22.92
CA PHE A 424 16.38 3.05 23.40
C PHE A 424 15.91 4.37 24.05
N CYS A 425 16.72 4.98 24.90
CA CYS A 425 16.41 6.28 25.50
C CYS A 425 16.22 7.36 24.43
N ASN A 426 17.03 7.34 23.37
CA ASN A 426 16.88 8.27 22.25
C ASN A 426 15.60 8.00 21.44
N MET A 427 15.23 6.73 21.25
CA MET A 427 13.96 6.36 20.61
C MET A 427 12.75 6.92 21.39
N ASN A 428 12.80 6.86 22.72
CA ASN A 428 11.74 7.40 23.59
C ASN A 428 11.64 8.93 23.53
N LYS A 429 12.77 9.65 23.45
CA LYS A 429 12.76 11.12 23.32
C LYS A 429 12.10 11.62 22.03
N LEU A 430 11.99 10.76 21.02
CA LEU A 430 11.37 11.08 19.73
C LEU A 430 9.85 10.77 19.71
N ASP A 431 9.25 10.43 20.87
CA ASP A 431 7.83 10.04 21.00
C ASP A 431 7.40 8.92 20.02
N LEU A 432 8.34 8.06 19.64
CA LEU A 432 8.04 6.91 18.80
C LEU A 432 7.26 5.87 19.61
N ARG A 433 6.10 5.45 19.09
CA ARG A 433 5.25 4.45 19.72
C ARG A 433 5.94 3.09 19.67
N MET A 434 6.42 2.63 20.81
CA MET A 434 7.06 1.32 20.99
C MET A 434 6.08 0.18 20.70
N ASP A 435 6.59 -0.89 20.11
CA ASP A 435 5.90 -2.16 20.00
C ASP A 435 6.48 -3.20 20.99
N LYS A 436 5.83 -4.36 21.05
CA LYS A 436 6.26 -5.47 21.90
C LYS A 436 7.69 -5.96 21.60
N PHE A 437 8.13 -5.88 20.36
CA PHE A 437 9.49 -6.31 19.96
C PHE A 437 10.55 -5.34 20.48
N SER A 438 10.25 -4.04 20.46
CA SER A 438 11.10 -2.99 21.02
C SER A 438 11.38 -3.26 22.50
N LEU A 439 10.31 -3.51 23.27
CA LEU A 439 10.38 -3.75 24.72
C LEU A 439 11.09 -5.07 25.05
N ALA A 440 10.79 -6.15 24.34
CA ALA A 440 11.46 -7.44 24.50
C ALA A 440 12.99 -7.33 24.29
N SER A 441 13.41 -6.59 23.25
CA SER A 441 14.83 -6.40 22.92
C SER A 441 15.58 -5.64 24.02
N VAL A 442 14.93 -4.67 24.65
CA VAL A 442 15.48 -3.87 25.74
C VAL A 442 15.57 -4.68 27.03
N ILE A 443 14.53 -5.48 27.33
CA ILE A 443 14.55 -6.41 28.47
C ILE A 443 15.73 -7.39 28.31
N SER A 444 15.95 -7.91 27.11
CA SER A 444 17.11 -8.76 26.81
C SER A 444 18.45 -8.03 26.99
N ALA A 445 18.54 -6.74 26.61
CA ALA A 445 19.72 -5.93 26.88
C ALA A 445 19.97 -5.73 28.39
N CYS A 446 18.93 -5.45 29.16
CA CYS A 446 19.00 -5.38 30.64
C CYS A 446 19.44 -6.71 31.26
N ALA A 447 18.98 -7.83 30.69
CA ALA A 447 19.31 -9.18 31.14
C ALA A 447 20.80 -9.47 30.94
N ASN A 448 21.37 -9.02 29.82
CA ASN A 448 22.78 -9.24 29.49
C ASN A 448 23.75 -8.44 30.37
N ILE A 449 23.29 -7.39 31.05
CA ILE A 449 24.08 -6.64 32.06
C ILE A 449 23.66 -6.94 33.49
N SER A 450 22.71 -7.87 33.70
CA SER A 450 22.11 -8.18 34.99
C SER A 450 21.66 -6.93 35.78
N SER A 451 21.17 -5.90 35.06
CA SER A 451 20.78 -4.62 35.67
C SER A 451 19.32 -4.67 36.10
N LEU A 452 19.09 -5.01 37.37
CA LEU A 452 17.75 -5.11 37.95
C LEU A 452 16.95 -3.81 37.82
N GLU A 453 17.56 -2.68 38.18
CA GLU A 453 16.90 -1.36 38.20
C GLU A 453 16.34 -0.97 36.83
N LEU A 454 17.14 -1.07 35.77
CA LEU A 454 16.70 -0.74 34.41
C LEU A 454 15.66 -1.74 33.88
N GLY A 455 15.78 -3.02 34.20
CA GLY A 455 14.78 -4.01 33.80
C GLY A 455 13.43 -3.80 34.47
N GLU A 456 13.41 -3.42 35.76
CA GLU A 456 12.17 -3.09 36.49
C GLU A 456 11.52 -1.81 35.95
N GLN A 457 12.30 -0.80 35.56
CA GLN A 457 11.77 0.40 34.90
C GLN A 457 11.10 0.08 33.57
N VAL A 458 11.71 -0.81 32.77
CA VAL A 458 11.14 -1.27 31.49
C VAL A 458 9.89 -2.12 31.73
N PHE A 459 9.88 -2.96 32.76
CA PHE A 459 8.71 -3.75 33.15
C PHE A 459 7.53 -2.88 33.60
N ALA A 460 7.75 -1.87 34.44
CA ALA A 460 6.70 -0.92 34.80
C ALA A 460 6.09 -0.24 33.56
N ARG A 461 6.92 0.05 32.55
CA ARG A 461 6.44 0.61 31.28
C ARG A 461 5.62 -0.39 30.46
N VAL A 462 6.00 -1.66 30.43
CA VAL A 462 5.21 -2.75 29.82
C VAL A 462 3.81 -2.81 30.43
N THR A 463 3.71 -2.75 31.77
CA THR A 463 2.42 -2.79 32.48
C THR A 463 1.55 -1.58 32.16
N ILE A 464 2.13 -0.37 32.09
CA ILE A 464 1.38 0.86 31.71
C ILE A 464 0.84 0.78 30.29
N ILE A 465 1.58 0.14 29.36
CA ILE A 465 1.15 -0.04 27.97
C ILE A 465 0.12 -1.19 27.84
N GLY A 466 0.00 -2.05 28.86
CA GLY A 466 -0.89 -3.21 28.87
C GLY A 466 -0.39 -4.37 28.02
N LEU A 467 0.93 -4.59 27.98
CA LEU A 467 1.60 -5.69 27.25
C LEU A 467 2.21 -6.74 28.17
N ASP A 468 1.87 -6.72 29.44
CA ASP A 468 2.35 -7.61 30.50
C ASP A 468 1.99 -9.08 30.27
N SER A 469 0.85 -9.34 29.62
CA SER A 469 0.38 -10.68 29.24
C SER A 469 0.84 -11.14 27.84
N ASP A 470 1.61 -10.33 27.08
CA ASP A 470 2.11 -10.75 25.77
C ASP A 470 3.21 -11.82 25.90
N GLN A 471 3.05 -12.92 25.16
CA GLN A 471 3.93 -14.09 25.24
C GLN A 471 5.42 -13.78 24.95
N ILE A 472 5.70 -12.81 24.08
CA ILE A 472 7.08 -12.44 23.72
C ILE A 472 7.72 -11.68 24.89
N ILE A 473 6.95 -10.79 25.50
CA ILE A 473 7.40 -10.02 26.66
C ILE A 473 7.61 -10.93 27.86
N SER A 474 6.65 -11.81 28.17
CA SER A 474 6.76 -12.73 29.31
C SER A 474 7.98 -13.65 29.18
N THR A 475 8.25 -14.19 27.99
CA THR A 475 9.45 -15.00 27.73
C THR A 475 10.73 -14.20 27.98
N SER A 476 10.77 -12.93 27.54
CA SER A 476 11.93 -12.05 27.73
C SER A 476 12.14 -11.67 29.20
N LEU A 477 11.05 -11.44 29.95
CA LEU A 477 11.10 -11.16 31.39
C LEU A 477 11.60 -12.36 32.19
N VAL A 478 11.19 -13.58 31.81
CA VAL A 478 11.70 -14.81 32.43
C VAL A 478 13.22 -14.94 32.19
N ASP A 479 13.71 -14.73 30.96
CA ASP A 479 15.16 -14.70 30.67
C ASP A 479 15.88 -13.65 31.53
N PHE A 480 15.30 -12.47 31.66
CA PHE A 480 15.83 -11.37 32.46
C PHE A 480 15.98 -11.72 33.95
N TYR A 481 14.92 -12.16 34.61
CA TYR A 481 14.98 -12.48 36.05
C TYR A 481 15.88 -13.68 36.32
N CYS A 482 15.89 -14.68 35.43
CA CYS A 482 16.83 -15.80 35.51
C CYS A 482 18.29 -15.32 35.45
N LYS A 483 18.65 -14.47 34.49
CA LYS A 483 20.01 -13.90 34.34
C LYS A 483 20.39 -12.92 35.45
N CYS A 484 19.42 -12.35 36.15
CA CYS A 484 19.64 -11.54 37.35
C CYS A 484 19.74 -12.38 38.64
N GLY A 485 19.65 -13.71 38.56
CA GLY A 485 19.81 -14.62 39.70
C GLY A 485 18.53 -14.88 40.52
N PHE A 486 17.38 -14.42 40.05
CA PHE A 486 16.08 -14.63 40.70
C PHE A 486 15.42 -15.91 40.15
N ILE A 487 15.96 -17.07 40.52
CA ILE A 487 15.51 -18.40 40.07
C ILE A 487 14.22 -18.85 40.79
N LYS A 488 13.76 -18.12 41.82
CA LYS A 488 12.46 -18.35 42.48
C LYS A 488 11.47 -17.27 42.08
N MET A 489 10.92 -17.37 40.87
CA MET A 489 9.58 -16.84 40.65
C MET A 489 8.60 -17.91 41.12
N ASP A 490 8.10 -17.74 42.34
CA ASP A 490 6.93 -18.48 42.80
C ASP A 490 5.77 -18.25 41.81
N GLU A 491 4.91 -19.26 41.68
CA GLU A 491 3.78 -19.44 40.76
C GLU A 491 2.77 -18.27 40.67
N TYR A 492 3.01 -17.16 41.37
CA TYR A 492 2.16 -15.98 41.44
C TYR A 492 2.13 -15.14 40.14
N TYR A 493 3.17 -15.21 39.29
CA TYR A 493 3.31 -14.35 38.09
C TYR A 493 2.91 -15.02 36.76
N LEU A 494 2.60 -16.32 36.74
CA LEU A 494 2.27 -17.07 35.53
C LEU A 494 0.74 -17.29 35.30
N MET A 495 -0.12 -16.78 36.20
CA MET A 495 -1.59 -17.01 36.15
C MET A 495 -2.46 -15.74 36.28
N GLN A 496 -1.98 -14.58 35.85
CA GLN A 496 -2.85 -13.43 35.53
C GLN A 496 -2.61 -13.01 34.09
#